data_AF-A0A6J4WUA8-F1
#
_entry.id   AF-A0A6J4WUA8-F1
#
_cell.length_a   1.000
_cell.length_b   1.000
_cell.length_c   1.000
_cell.angle_alpha   90.00
_cell.angle_beta   90.00
_cell.angle_gamma   90.00
#
_symmetry.space_group_name_H-M   'P 1'
#
loop_
_entity.id
_entity.type
_entity.pdbx_description
1 polymer ?
#
loop_
_entity_poly.entity_id
_entity_poly.type
_entity_poly.pdbx_seq_one_letter_code
_entity_poly.pdbx_strand_id
1 'polypeptide(L)' 'MRKIREVFRQKFDCDLSNRKIDQSCQIGRSTVGEYLFRFKQASLGWPLPEDMDDVELEQLLYPLAPASFEGYC' A
#
# COMPACT_ATOMS: atom_id res chain seq x y z
N MET A 1 1.03 -4.32 -9.09
CA MET A 1 2.35 -3.68 -9.26
C MET A 1 3.34 -4.20 -8.23
N ARG A 2 4.52 -4.75 -8.59
CA ARG A 2 5.44 -5.44 -7.63
C ARG A 2 6.18 -4.53 -6.61
N LYS A 3 6.17 -3.21 -6.78
CA LYS A 3 6.97 -2.27 -5.94
C LYS A 3 6.31 -1.91 -4.61
N ILE A 4 4.99 -2.09 -4.46
CA ILE A 4 4.26 -1.73 -3.23
C ILE A 4 4.73 -2.59 -2.05
N ARG A 5 4.83 -3.91 -2.25
CA ARG A 5 5.35 -4.81 -1.20
C ARG A 5 6.77 -4.45 -0.80
N GLU A 6 7.60 -4.11 -1.78
CA GLU A 6 8.99 -3.77 -1.53
C GLU A 6 9.13 -2.46 -0.73
N VAL A 7 8.27 -1.47 -0.99
CA VAL A 7 8.17 -0.25 -0.18
C VAL A 7 7.84 -0.57 1.28
N PHE A 8 6.86 -1.46 1.52
CA PHE A 8 6.50 -1.85 2.87
C PHE A 8 7.60 -2.67 3.54
N ARG A 9 8.22 -3.60 2.81
CA ARG A 9 9.38 -4.37 3.30
C ARG A 9 10.50 -3.44 3.75
N GLN A 10 10.89 -2.50 2.91
CA GLN A 10 11.94 -1.53 3.24
C GLN A 10 11.54 -0.63 4.41
N LYS A 11 10.25 -0.30 4.54
CA LYS A 11 9.77 0.54 5.63
C LYS A 11 9.71 -0.17 6.97
N PHE A 12 9.20 -1.41 7.00
CA PHE A 12 8.90 -2.13 8.23
C PHE A 12 10.02 -3.11 8.62
N ASP A 13 10.64 -3.82 7.67
CA ASP A 13 11.73 -4.76 7.97
C ASP A 13 13.09 -4.04 8.09
N CYS A 14 13.32 -3.03 7.26
CA CYS A 14 14.60 -2.33 7.20
C CYS A 14 14.59 -0.95 7.88
N ASP A 15 13.45 -0.53 8.44
CA ASP A 15 13.19 0.78 9.06
C ASP A 15 13.78 1.97 8.26
N LEU A 16 13.66 1.92 6.94
CA LEU A 16 14.20 2.96 6.07
C LEU A 16 13.30 4.20 6.08
N SER A 17 13.94 5.36 5.90
CA SER A 17 13.22 6.60 5.68
C SER A 17 12.61 6.63 4.29
N ASN A 18 11.50 7.37 4.12
CA ASN A 18 10.81 7.49 2.83
C ASN A 18 11.74 7.98 1.71
N ARG A 19 12.79 8.74 2.06
CA ARG A 19 13.85 9.18 1.13
C ARG A 19 14.75 8.04 0.66
N LYS A 20 15.06 7.05 1.48
CA LYS A 20 15.85 5.90 1.02
C LYS A 20 14.99 4.96 0.16
N ILE A 21 13.71 4.84 0.54
CA ILE A 21 12.73 4.03 -0.19
C ILE A 21 12.46 4.63 -1.59
N ASP A 22 12.29 5.95 -1.69
CA ASP A 22 12.07 6.62 -2.99
C ASP A 22 13.23 6.35 -3.97
N GLN A 23 14.48 6.41 -3.49
CA GLN A 23 15.69 6.11 -4.26
C GLN A 23 15.80 4.64 -4.63
N SER A 24 15.52 3.73 -3.69
CA SER A 24 15.68 2.29 -3.90
C SER A 24 14.61 1.72 -4.83
N CYS A 25 13.35 2.12 -4.65
CA CYS A 25 12.24 1.65 -5.47
C CYS A 25 12.06 2.49 -6.74
N GLN A 26 12.78 3.62 -6.90
CA GLN A 26 12.61 4.58 -7.99
C GLN A 26 11.14 5.00 -8.17
N ILE A 27 10.47 5.28 -7.06
CA ILE A 27 9.10 5.82 -7.06
C ILE A 27 9.11 7.17 -6.37
N GLY A 28 8.25 8.10 -6.80
CA GLY A 28 8.19 9.43 -6.21
C GLY A 28 7.93 9.39 -4.71
N ARG A 29 8.56 10.29 -3.94
CA ARG A 29 8.36 10.38 -2.48
C ARG A 29 6.89 10.54 -2.09
N SER A 30 6.14 11.27 -2.90
CA SER A 30 4.68 11.45 -2.75
C SER A 30 3.96 10.11 -2.81
N THR A 31 4.31 9.27 -3.79
CA THR A 31 3.77 7.93 -3.97
C THR A 31 4.11 7.01 -2.80
N VAL A 32 5.34 7.06 -2.27
CA VAL A 32 5.73 6.32 -1.06
C VAL A 32 4.83 6.72 0.12
N GLY A 33 4.69 8.03 0.37
CA GLY A 33 3.86 8.54 1.46
C GLY A 33 2.40 8.13 1.31
N GLU A 34 1.89 8.18 0.09
CA GLU A 34 0.52 7.82 -0.25
C GLU A 34 0.24 6.31 -0.08
N TYR A 35 1.18 5.44 -0.46
CA TYR A 35 1.09 4.00 -0.19
C TYR A 35 1.08 3.71 1.31
N LEU A 36 1.99 4.33 2.08
CA LEU A 36 2.03 4.15 3.54
C LEU A 36 0.76 4.66 4.22
N PHE A 37 0.21 5.77 3.74
CA PHE A 37 -1.04 6.32 4.25
C PHE A 37 -2.21 5.38 3.99
N ARG A 38 -2.37 4.88 2.76
CA ARG A 38 -3.43 3.92 2.42
C ARG A 38 -3.27 2.58 3.11
N PHE A 39 -2.04 2.11 3.30
CA PHE A 39 -1.78 0.90 4.06
C PHE A 39 -2.30 1.00 5.50
N LYS A 40 -2.09 2.15 6.14
CA LYS A 40 -2.67 2.45 7.46
C LYS A 40 -4.20 2.55 7.40
N GLN A 41 -4.76 3.17 6.37
CA GLN A 41 -6.22 3.25 6.22
C GLN A 41 -6.87 1.88 6.01
N ALA A 42 -6.25 1.01 5.22
CA ALA A 42 -6.66 -0.36 5.00
C ALA A 42 -6.47 -1.24 6.24
N SER A 43 -5.91 -0.70 7.33
CA SER A 43 -5.66 -1.40 8.60
C SER A 43 -4.88 -2.70 8.40
N LEU A 44 -3.99 -2.72 7.41
CA LEU A 44 -3.21 -3.89 7.07
C LEU A 44 -2.05 -4.05 8.05
N GLY A 45 -1.82 -5.29 8.47
CA GLY A 45 -0.65 -5.69 9.23
C GLY A 45 0.54 -5.96 8.31
N TRP A 46 1.75 -5.70 8.82
CA TRP A 46 2.98 -6.22 8.23
C TRP A 46 3.61 -7.23 9.21
N PRO A 47 4.11 -8.39 8.76
CA PRO A 47 4.20 -8.87 7.38
C PRO A 47 2.84 -9.23 6.77
N LEU A 48 2.73 -9.08 5.45
CA LEU A 48 1.54 -9.53 4.71
C LEU A 48 1.46 -11.06 4.69
N PRO A 49 0.25 -11.65 4.66
CA PRO A 49 0.08 -13.10 4.47
C PRO A 49 0.72 -13.58 3.17
N GLU A 50 1.32 -14.77 3.15
CA GLU A 50 1.90 -15.36 1.92
C GLU A 50 0.84 -15.62 0.84
N ASP A 51 -0.40 -15.89 1.26
CA ASP A 51 -1.55 -16.10 0.37
C ASP A 51 -2.08 -14.80 -0.26
N MET A 52 -1.63 -13.63 0.23
CA MET A 52 -2.09 -12.36 -0.31
C MET A 52 -1.33 -12.05 -1.59
N ASP A 53 -2.06 -11.74 -2.66
CA ASP A 53 -1.51 -11.40 -3.98
C ASP A 53 -1.32 -9.89 -4.20
N ASP A 54 -0.46 -9.51 -5.16
CA ASP A 54 -0.16 -8.09 -5.44
C ASP A 54 -1.43 -7.34 -5.88
N VAL A 55 -2.33 -8.07 -6.54
CA VAL A 55 -3.62 -7.55 -7.02
C VAL A 55 -4.54 -7.25 -5.84
N GLU A 56 -4.65 -8.16 -4.88
CA GLU A 56 -5.49 -7.99 -3.68
C GLU A 56 -4.97 -6.83 -2.83
N LEU A 57 -3.65 -6.74 -2.63
CA LEU A 57 -3.04 -5.62 -1.93
C LEU A 57 -3.35 -4.28 -2.61
N GLU A 58 -3.28 -4.24 -3.94
CA GLU A 58 -3.61 -3.05 -4.72
C GLU A 58 -5.09 -2.68 -4.59
N GLN A 59 -6.00 -3.66 -4.61
CA GLN A 59 -7.44 -3.45 -4.40
C GLN A 59 -7.77 -2.95 -2.99
N LEU A 60 -7.05 -3.40 -1.96
CA LEU A 60 -7.23 -2.96 -0.58
C LEU A 60 -6.70 -1.53 -0.36
N LEU A 61 -5.60 -1.18 -1.02
CA LEU A 61 -5.06 0.18 -0.98
C LEU A 61 -5.93 1.14 -1.80
N TYR A 62 -6.39 0.71 -2.97
CA TYR A 62 -7.19 1.48 -3.91
C TYR A 62 -8.54 0.79 -4.13
N PRO A 63 -9.43 0.80 -3.13
CA PRO A 63 -10.77 0.31 -3.35
C PRO A 63 -11.38 1.19 -4.43
N LEU A 64 -11.81 0.58 -5.54
CA LEU A 64 -12.76 1.21 -6.44
C LEU A 64 -13.92 1.61 -5.53
N ALA A 65 -14.12 2.92 -5.36
CA ALA A 65 -15.10 3.48 -4.44
C ALA A 65 -16.38 2.64 -4.46
N PRO A 66 -17.01 2.34 -3.30
CA PRO A 66 -18.25 1.62 -3.32
C PRO A 66 -19.17 2.37 -4.27
N ALA A 67 -19.65 1.70 -5.31
CA ALA A 67 -20.84 2.16 -5.99
C ALA A 67 -21.86 2.35 -4.86
N SER A 68 -22.10 3.59 -4.50
CA SER A 68 -23.10 3.99 -3.52
C SER A 68 -24.43 3.57 -4.12
N PHE A 69 -24.81 2.32 -3.89
CA PHE A 69 -26.10 1.75 -4.18
C PHE A 69 -26.78 1.47 -2.84
N GLU A 70 -26.96 2.52 -2.05
CA GLU A 70 -27.90 2.48 -0.93
C GLU A 70 -28.58 3.85 -0.85
N GLY A 71 -29.64 3.92 -1.65
CA GLY A 71 -30.54 5.06 -1.76
C GLY A 71 -31.81 4.62 -2.49
N TYR A 72 -32.33 3.44 -2.15
CA TYR A 72 -33.72 3.08 -2.40
C TYR A 72 -34.35 2.74 -1.05
N CYS A 73 -35.00 3.74 -0.47
CA CYS A 73 -36.16 3.67 0.41
C CYS A 73 -36.71 5.10 0.52
#